data_AF-A0A7S0J8H3-F1
#
_entry.id   AF-A0A7S0J8H3-F1
#
_cell.length_a   1.000
_cell.length_b   1.000
_cell.length_c   1.000
_cell.angle_alpha   90.00
_cell.angle_beta   90.00
_cell.angle_gamma   90.00
#
_symmetry.space_group_name_H-M   'P 1'
#
loop_
_entity.id
_entity.type
_entity.pdbx_description
1 polymer ?
#
loop_
_entity_poly.entity_id
_entity_poly.type
_entity_poly.pdbx_seq_one_letter_code
_entity_poly.pdbx_strand_id
1 'polypeptide(L)'
;ALPKKKPKLLLNKRRPTTSPRPKASDDTARRVRCKVCAGCLAENCGECKICLDMPKFGGENKLRRPCERRVCLQLMSKGEKGKGTPADSADASASSTDQSGDQAVGVQVAGERARG
;
A
#
# COMPACT_ATOMS: atom_id res chain seq x y z
N ALA A 1 -18.19 35.90 -50.36
CA ALA A 1 -18.36 35.36 -49.00
C ALA A 1 -17.06 34.70 -48.56
N LEU A 2 -16.32 35.30 -47.63
CA LEU A 2 -15.01 34.80 -47.20
C LEU A 2 -15.15 33.89 -45.95
N PRO A 3 -14.44 32.75 -45.89
CA PRO A 3 -14.57 31.78 -44.80
C PRO A 3 -13.92 32.29 -43.50
N LYS A 4 -14.72 32.39 -42.44
CA LYS A 4 -14.29 32.77 -41.08
C LYS A 4 -13.42 31.67 -40.46
N LYS A 5 -12.09 31.70 -40.68
CA LYS A 5 -11.13 30.88 -39.95
C LYS A 5 -10.98 31.43 -38.53
N LYS A 6 -11.46 30.68 -37.53
CA LYS A 6 -11.30 31.01 -36.09
C LYS A 6 -9.82 30.87 -35.71
N PRO A 7 -9.20 31.86 -35.03
CA PRO A 7 -7.83 31.70 -34.57
C PRO A 7 -7.77 30.65 -33.46
N LYS A 8 -6.80 29.73 -33.54
CA LYS A 8 -6.47 28.81 -32.45
C LYS A 8 -5.90 29.61 -31.29
N LEU A 9 -6.71 29.85 -30.25
CA LEU A 9 -6.19 30.33 -28.98
C LEU A 9 -5.30 29.24 -28.40
N LEU A 10 -4.00 29.36 -28.61
CA LEU A 10 -2.96 28.59 -27.93
C LEU A 10 -2.91 29.04 -26.46
N LEU A 11 -3.87 28.62 -25.65
CA LEU A 11 -3.85 28.87 -24.21
C LEU A 11 -2.98 27.83 -23.50
N ASN A 12 -1.66 27.87 -23.74
CA ASN A 12 -0.67 27.28 -22.85
C ASN A 12 0.24 28.39 -22.30
N LYS A 13 -0.37 29.37 -21.63
CA LYS A 13 0.37 30.29 -20.76
C LYS A 13 0.63 29.59 -19.43
N ARG A 14 1.66 28.73 -19.40
CA ARG A 14 2.32 28.41 -18.12
C ARG A 14 2.89 29.72 -17.62
N ARG A 15 2.15 30.37 -16.72
CA ARG A 15 2.51 31.64 -16.10
C ARG A 15 3.87 31.44 -15.43
N PRO A 16 4.92 32.19 -15.81
CA PRO A 16 6.19 32.12 -15.11
C PRO A 16 5.94 32.65 -13.69
N THR A 17 5.96 31.77 -12.71
CA THR A 17 5.88 32.14 -11.30
C THR A 17 7.21 32.75 -10.91
N THR A 18 7.39 34.04 -11.20
CA THR A 18 8.55 34.86 -10.78
C THR A 18 8.51 35.21 -9.29
N SER A 19 7.51 34.76 -8.55
CA SER A 19 7.53 34.80 -7.09
C SER A 19 8.24 33.54 -6.57
N PRO A 20 9.33 33.65 -5.80
CA PRO A 20 9.87 32.52 -5.07
C PRO A 20 8.78 32.03 -4.14
N ARG A 21 8.14 30.92 -4.50
CA ARG A 21 7.23 30.19 -3.60
C ARG A 21 8.04 29.98 -2.31
N PRO A 22 7.50 30.32 -1.12
CA PRO A 22 8.23 30.11 0.11
C PRO A 22 8.73 28.67 0.09
N LYS A 23 10.05 28.51 0.25
CA LYS A 23 10.68 27.19 0.37
C LYS A 23 9.95 26.57 1.55
N ALA A 24 8.98 25.68 1.29
CA ALA A 24 8.41 24.88 2.34
C ALA A 24 9.63 24.25 3.02
N SER A 25 9.84 24.56 4.30
CA SER A 25 10.86 23.94 5.11
C SER A 25 10.83 22.44 4.83
N ASP A 26 12.01 21.82 4.78
CA ASP A 26 12.18 20.41 4.41
C ASP A 26 11.22 19.47 5.18
N ASP A 27 10.84 19.87 6.40
CA ASP A 27 9.83 19.25 7.27
C ASP A 27 8.40 19.14 6.68
N THR A 28 8.06 19.89 5.63
CA THR A 28 6.74 19.84 4.94
C THR A 28 6.84 19.23 3.54
N ALA A 29 7.96 18.58 3.21
CA ALA A 29 8.07 17.85 1.95
C ALA A 29 7.04 16.72 1.88
N ARG A 30 6.19 16.72 0.84
CA ARG A 30 5.21 15.64 0.61
C ARG A 30 5.95 14.31 0.47
N ARG A 31 5.61 13.36 1.35
CA ARG A 31 6.15 12.00 1.32
C ARG A 31 5.84 11.31 -0.02
N VAL A 32 6.79 10.52 -0.51
CA VAL A 32 6.76 9.84 -1.81
C VAL A 32 6.40 8.37 -1.63
N ARG A 33 5.68 7.79 -2.60
CA ARG A 33 5.32 6.36 -2.60
C ARG A 33 6.51 5.51 -3.02
N CYS A 34 6.71 4.34 -2.38
CA CYS A 34 7.84 3.45 -2.68
C CYS A 34 7.77 2.75 -4.05
N LYS A 35 6.58 2.67 -4.67
CA LYS A 35 6.32 2.02 -5.97
C LYS A 35 6.55 0.51 -6.04
N VAL A 36 7.01 -0.15 -4.97
CA VAL A 36 7.33 -1.59 -4.95
C VAL A 36 6.41 -2.43 -4.06
N CYS A 37 5.70 -1.82 -3.09
CA CYS A 37 4.81 -2.58 -2.20
C CYS A 37 3.49 -2.99 -2.87
N ALA A 38 2.79 -3.95 -2.28
CA ALA A 38 1.50 -4.47 -2.76
C ALA A 38 0.49 -3.34 -3.09
N GLY A 39 0.33 -2.34 -2.21
CA GLY A 39 -0.57 -1.22 -2.48
C GLY A 39 -0.08 -0.24 -3.54
N CYS A 40 1.20 -0.21 -3.89
CA CYS A 40 1.67 0.57 -5.05
C CYS A 40 1.41 -0.14 -6.38
N LEU A 41 1.62 -1.46 -6.40
CA LEU A 41 1.45 -2.30 -7.58
C LEU A 41 -0.02 -2.63 -7.87
N ALA A 42 -0.87 -2.63 -6.84
CA ALA A 42 -2.30 -2.88 -6.98
C ALA A 42 -2.98 -1.86 -7.91
N GLU A 43 -4.00 -2.33 -8.62
CA GLU A 43 -4.89 -1.51 -9.42
C GLU A 43 -5.97 -0.84 -8.56
N ASN A 44 -6.75 0.05 -9.15
CA ASN A 44 -7.85 0.67 -8.42
C ASN A 44 -9.01 -0.31 -8.41
N CYS A 45 -9.53 -0.66 -7.23
CA CYS A 45 -10.55 -1.71 -7.12
C CYS A 45 -11.89 -1.38 -7.76
N GLY A 46 -12.22 -0.10 -7.97
CA GLY A 46 -13.51 0.31 -8.56
C GLY A 46 -14.70 0.26 -7.58
N GLU A 47 -14.56 -0.41 -6.43
CA GLU A 47 -15.67 -0.69 -5.51
C GLU A 47 -15.68 0.20 -4.25
N CYS A 48 -14.52 0.73 -3.83
CA CYS A 48 -14.45 1.54 -2.62
C CYS A 48 -14.93 2.97 -2.85
N LYS A 49 -15.35 3.67 -1.77
CA LYS A 49 -15.88 5.05 -1.83
C LYS A 49 -14.96 6.02 -2.58
N ILE A 50 -13.65 5.86 -2.39
CA ILE A 50 -12.65 6.70 -3.05
C ILE A 50 -12.55 6.39 -4.55
N CYS A 51 -12.67 5.11 -4.95
CA CYS A 51 -12.70 4.73 -6.35
C CYS A 51 -13.96 5.24 -7.04
N LEU A 52 -15.13 5.09 -6.40
CA LEU A 52 -16.40 5.59 -6.92
C LEU A 52 -16.40 7.11 -7.11
N ASP A 53 -15.61 7.86 -6.34
CA ASP A 53 -15.41 9.31 -6.51
C ASP A 53 -14.46 9.68 -7.68
N MET A 54 -13.68 8.74 -8.24
CA MET A 54 -12.75 9.07 -9.33
C MET A 54 -13.49 9.33 -10.65
N PRO A 55 -13.05 10.30 -11.48
CA PRO A 55 -13.69 10.62 -12.76
C PRO A 55 -13.78 9.43 -13.72
N LYS A 56 -12.76 8.58 -13.75
CA LYS A 56 -12.73 7.39 -14.62
C LYS A 56 -13.78 6.34 -14.26
N PHE A 57 -14.32 6.40 -13.05
CA PHE A 57 -15.40 5.56 -12.56
C PHE A 57 -16.72 6.35 -12.43
N GLY A 58 -16.79 7.56 -13.00
CA GLY A 58 -18.00 8.39 -13.03
C GLY A 58 -18.19 9.32 -11.82
N GLY A 59 -17.24 9.39 -10.89
CA GLY A 59 -17.36 10.19 -9.67
C GLY A 59 -17.03 11.68 -9.82
N GLU A 60 -17.40 12.45 -8.80
CA GLU A 60 -17.29 13.92 -8.75
C GLU A 60 -15.88 14.45 -8.43
N ASN A 61 -14.94 13.58 -8.06
CA ASN A 61 -13.54 13.90 -7.71
C ASN A 61 -13.39 14.89 -6.54
N LYS A 62 -14.24 14.72 -5.52
CA LYS A 62 -14.25 15.54 -4.30
C LYS A 62 -13.23 15.05 -3.27
N LEU A 63 -13.00 13.74 -3.17
CA LEU A 63 -12.13 13.13 -2.16
C LEU A 63 -10.66 13.22 -2.53
N ARG A 64 -10.31 13.09 -3.82
CA ARG A 64 -8.92 13.22 -4.34
C ARG A 64 -7.86 12.39 -3.60
N ARG A 65 -8.23 11.19 -3.16
CA ARG A 65 -7.36 10.23 -2.46
C ARG A 65 -7.05 9.01 -3.34
N PRO A 66 -5.96 8.26 -3.05
CA PRO A 66 -5.76 6.97 -3.70
C PRO A 66 -6.81 5.96 -3.23
N CYS A 67 -7.07 4.95 -4.07
CA CYS A 67 -7.86 3.78 -3.69
C CYS A 67 -7.39 3.20 -2.35
N GLU A 68 -8.32 2.73 -1.52
CA GLU A 68 -8.05 2.12 -0.21
C GLU A 68 -7.16 0.87 -0.32
N ARG A 69 -7.34 0.05 -1.36
CA ARG A 69 -6.46 -1.09 -1.66
C ARG A 69 -5.09 -0.65 -2.20
N ARG A 70 -4.92 0.63 -2.53
CA ARG A 70 -3.68 1.25 -3.01
C ARG A 70 -3.03 2.16 -1.98
N VAL A 71 -3.12 1.87 -0.69
CA VAL A 71 -2.34 2.60 0.31
C VAL A 71 -0.89 2.11 0.30
N CYS A 72 0.07 3.04 0.29
CA CYS A 72 1.50 2.69 0.27
C CYS A 72 1.95 2.28 1.67
N LEU A 73 2.57 1.10 1.79
CA LEU A 73 3.07 0.58 3.07
C LEU A 73 4.38 1.26 3.52
N GLN A 74 5.17 1.75 2.56
CA GLN A 74 6.48 2.38 2.83
C GLN A 74 6.47 3.80 2.24
N LEU A 75 5.82 4.75 2.93
CA LEU A 75 5.73 6.13 2.46
C LEU A 75 6.99 6.90 2.86
N MET A 76 7.90 7.14 1.90
CA MET A 76 9.24 7.68 2.12
C MET A 76 9.22 9.21 2.32
N SER A 77 9.89 9.71 3.35
CA SER A 77 10.27 11.12 3.50
C SER A 77 11.30 11.48 2.41
N LYS A 78 11.13 12.62 1.74
CA LYS A 78 12.08 13.07 0.72
C LYS A 78 13.32 13.63 1.41
N GLY A 79 14.26 12.77 1.79
CA GLY A 79 15.49 13.18 2.49
C GLY A 79 16.48 12.04 2.75
N GLU A 80 16.03 10.79 2.76
CA GLU A 80 16.90 9.66 3.06
C GLU A 80 17.30 8.97 1.75
N LYS A 81 18.49 9.29 1.24
CA LYS A 81 19.14 8.45 0.23
C LYS A 81 19.26 7.05 0.82
N GLY A 82 18.69 6.07 0.12
CA GLY A 82 18.47 4.72 0.63
C GLY A 82 19.69 4.09 1.29
N LYS A 83 19.48 3.59 2.51
CA LYS A 83 19.93 2.26 2.89
C LYS A 83 18.67 1.41 3.00
N GLY A 84 18.43 0.57 1.99
CA GLY A 84 17.58 -0.59 2.21
C GLY A 84 18.32 -1.48 3.20
N THR A 85 17.83 -1.57 4.43
CA THR A 85 18.16 -2.70 5.29
C THR A 85 17.09 -3.75 5.03
N PRO A 86 17.39 -4.87 4.36
CA PRO A 86 16.54 -6.05 4.46
C PRO A 86 16.51 -6.43 5.94
N ALA A 87 15.36 -6.26 6.59
CA ALA A 87 15.11 -6.78 7.94
C ALA A 87 14.78 -8.28 7.84
N ASP A 88 15.65 -9.01 7.14
CA ASP A 88 15.61 -10.45 7.06
C ASP A 88 17.01 -10.99 7.40
N SER A 89 17.04 -11.87 8.41
CA SER A 89 18.14 -12.77 8.79
C SER A 89 19.26 -12.25 9.72
N ALA A 90 19.08 -12.40 11.04
CA ALA A 90 19.89 -13.28 11.91
C ALA A 90 19.69 -12.98 13.43
N ASP A 91 18.72 -13.65 14.07
CA ASP A 91 18.95 -14.15 15.44
C ASP A 91 18.40 -15.58 15.51
N ALA A 92 19.30 -16.51 15.23
CA ALA A 92 19.16 -17.89 15.58
C ALA A 92 19.59 -18.04 17.04
N SER A 93 18.68 -17.82 17.99
CA SER A 93 18.88 -18.30 19.36
C SER A 93 18.38 -19.74 19.46
N ALA A 94 19.24 -20.66 19.03
CA ALA A 94 19.17 -22.05 19.40
C ALA A 94 19.78 -22.23 20.81
N SER A 95 18.95 -22.64 21.77
CA SER A 95 19.32 -23.45 22.96
C SER A 95 18.00 -23.84 23.65
N SER A 96 17.43 -25.00 23.33
CA SER A 96 17.72 -26.31 23.91
C SER A 96 16.84 -26.62 25.14
N THR A 97 15.77 -27.37 24.95
CA THR A 97 15.41 -28.46 25.87
C THR A 97 14.68 -29.52 25.07
N ASP A 98 15.45 -30.53 24.69
CA ASP A 98 14.98 -31.88 24.41
C ASP A 98 14.37 -32.44 25.70
N GLN A 99 13.10 -32.86 25.63
CA GLN A 99 12.55 -33.80 26.60
C GLN A 99 11.45 -34.62 25.93
N SER A 100 11.94 -35.68 25.29
CA SER A 100 11.23 -36.93 25.05
C SER A 100 10.37 -37.31 26.28
N GLY A 101 9.08 -37.57 26.06
CA GLY A 101 8.15 -37.94 27.12
C GLY A 101 6.92 -38.63 26.53
N ASP A 102 7.11 -39.91 26.20
CA ASP A 102 6.07 -40.91 25.97
C ASP A 102 5.00 -40.85 27.08
N GLN A 103 3.75 -40.57 26.72
CA GLN A 103 2.60 -41.07 27.48
C GLN A 103 1.56 -41.57 26.50
N ALA A 104 1.76 -42.82 26.08
CA ALA A 104 0.70 -43.67 25.58
C ALA A 104 -0.40 -43.79 26.65
N VAL A 105 -1.50 -43.03 26.51
CA VAL A 105 -2.69 -43.27 27.31
C VAL A 105 -3.33 -44.58 26.82
N GLY A 106 -3.28 -45.58 27.69
CA GLY A 106 -3.65 -46.96 27.43
C GLY A 106 -5.10 -47.12 26.98
N VAL A 107 -5.26 -47.84 25.86
CA VAL A 107 -6.50 -48.50 25.46
C VAL A 107 -6.80 -49.58 26.50
N GLN A 108 -7.82 -49.36 27.33
CA GLN A 108 -8.37 -50.39 28.21
C GLN A 108 -9.32 -51.27 27.40
N VAL A 109 -8.85 -52.46 27.02
CA VAL A 109 -9.71 -53.56 26.58
C VAL A 109 -10.08 -54.38 27.81
N ALA A 110 -11.36 -54.35 28.18
CA ALA A 110 -12.04 -55.46 28.84
C ALA A 110 -13.33 -55.66 28.03
N GLY A 111 -13.61 -56.78 27.36
CA GLY A 111 -13.22 -58.13 27.72
C GLY A 111 -14.34 -58.76 28.57
N GLU A 112 -15.37 -59.23 27.86
CA GLU A 112 -16.19 -60.41 28.16
C GLU A 112 -17.44 -60.36 29.09
N ARG A 113 -18.46 -61.06 28.55
CA ARG A 113 -19.54 -61.86 29.19
C ARG A 113 -20.72 -61.10 29.80
N ALA A 114 -21.96 -61.56 29.76
CA ALA A 114 -22.70 -62.61 29.05
C ALA A 114 -24.16 -62.52 29.59
N ARG A 115 -25.14 -62.89 28.77
CA ARG A 115 -26.46 -63.45 29.14
C ARG A 115 -27.49 -62.53 29.82
N GLY A 116 -28.72 -62.60 29.29
CA GLY A 116 -29.95 -62.10 29.90
C GLY A 116 -31.00 -61.84 28.84
#